data_AF-A0EA92-F1
#
_entry.id   AF-A0EA92-F1
#
_cell.length_a   1.000
_cell.length_b   1.000
_cell.length_c   1.000
_cell.angle_alpha   90.00
_cell.angle_beta   90.00
_cell.angle_gamma   90.00
#
_symmetry.space_group_name_H-M   'P 1'
#
loop_
_entity.id
_entity.type
_entity.pdbx_description
1 polymer ?
#
loop_
_entity_poly.entity_id
_entity_poly.type
_entity_poly.pdbx_seq_one_letter_code
_entity_poly.pdbx_strand_id
1 'polypeptide(L)'
;MSCISVQKHVNYGEVILIVGDCHKIQWNVQNGIQMQWNQDDIWTVTLDSCCLPMNYRYVVVKQVSRQIIEWEDGVTRVFNSHQDVQDIWGHLRITLKLMNYPDSNLTLNFYTQTGRDIRSHSIELRENAHLLFRSRINLFINWLINTNPTKSGKEVVCV
;
A
#
# COMPACT_ATOMS: atom_id res chain seq x y z
N MET A 1 6.36 4.12 -17.18
CA MET A 1 4.93 4.24 -16.87
C MET A 1 4.57 3.04 -16.04
N SER A 2 3.96 3.26 -14.89
CA SER A 2 3.59 2.19 -13.95
C SER A 2 2.08 2.23 -13.71
N CYS A 3 1.42 1.09 -13.68
CA CYS A 3 0.00 0.98 -13.44
C CYS A 3 -0.28 0.78 -11.94
N ILE A 4 -1.27 1.48 -11.40
CA ILE A 4 -1.86 1.20 -10.09
C ILE A 4 -3.28 0.68 -10.31
N SER A 5 -3.63 -0.39 -9.60
CA SER A 5 -4.98 -0.97 -9.62
C SER A 5 -5.54 -1.11 -8.21
N VAL A 6 -6.85 -0.88 -8.02
CA VAL A 6 -7.55 -1.10 -6.75
C VAL A 6 -8.97 -1.60 -7.01
N GLN A 7 -9.44 -2.57 -6.24
CA GLN A 7 -10.84 -3.02 -6.33
C GLN A 7 -11.71 -2.28 -5.32
N LYS A 8 -12.76 -1.60 -5.79
CA LYS A 8 -13.74 -0.89 -4.95
C LYS A 8 -15.03 -0.62 -5.70
N HIS A 9 -16.13 -1.12 -5.15
CA HIS A 9 -17.47 -0.75 -5.59
C HIS A 9 -17.78 0.72 -5.24
N VAL A 10 -18.31 1.48 -6.21
CA VAL A 10 -18.81 2.85 -6.06
C VAL A 10 -20.13 3.00 -6.82
N ASN A 11 -20.95 3.99 -6.48
CA ASN A 11 -22.26 4.14 -7.11
C ASN A 11 -22.14 4.74 -8.53
N TYR A 12 -23.19 4.58 -9.33
CA TYR A 12 -23.26 5.24 -10.64
C TYR A 12 -23.13 6.77 -10.50
N GLY A 13 -22.31 7.38 -11.37
CA GLY A 13 -21.99 8.81 -11.32
C GLY A 13 -20.89 9.18 -10.30
N GLU A 14 -20.27 8.20 -9.65
CA GLU A 14 -19.09 8.36 -8.80
C GLU A 14 -17.85 7.80 -9.48
N VAL A 15 -16.69 8.38 -9.17
CA VAL A 15 -15.39 7.95 -9.69
C VAL A 15 -14.35 7.99 -8.59
N ILE A 16 -13.29 7.19 -8.75
CA ILE A 16 -12.13 7.19 -7.87
C ILE A 16 -11.04 8.08 -8.46
N LEU A 17 -10.47 8.95 -7.61
CA LEU A 17 -9.29 9.73 -7.94
C LEU A 17 -8.11 9.27 -7.08
N ILE A 18 -6.91 9.34 -7.66
CA ILE A 18 -5.65 9.40 -6.91
C ILE A 18 -5.31 10.86 -6.63
N VAL A 19 -5.07 11.17 -5.36
CA VAL A 19 -4.66 12.48 -4.89
C VAL A 19 -3.37 12.32 -4.08
N GLY A 20 -2.36 13.16 -4.36
CA GLY A 20 -1.06 13.02 -3.75
C GLY A 20 -0.20 14.28 -3.82
N ASP A 21 1.03 14.18 -3.31
CA ASP A 21 1.97 15.30 -3.20
C ASP A 21 2.80 15.58 -4.46
N CYS A 22 2.56 14.88 -5.57
CA CYS A 22 3.27 15.19 -6.80
C CYS A 22 2.92 16.59 -7.33
N HIS A 23 3.85 17.18 -8.09
CA HIS A 23 3.76 18.55 -8.59
C HIS A 23 2.49 18.87 -9.40
N LYS A 24 1.82 17.85 -9.98
CA LYS A 24 0.58 18.04 -10.74
C LYS A 24 -0.66 18.17 -9.85
N ILE A 25 -0.70 17.47 -8.71
CA ILE A 25 -1.93 17.29 -7.91
C ILE A 25 -1.87 18.07 -6.60
N GLN A 26 -0.75 18.02 -5.87
CA GLN A 26 -0.51 18.74 -4.61
C GLN A 26 -1.66 18.65 -3.59
N TRP A 27 -2.17 17.45 -3.34
CA TRP A 27 -3.31 17.18 -2.45
C TRP A 27 -4.64 17.87 -2.83
N ASN A 28 -4.73 18.43 -4.03
CA ASN A 28 -5.95 19.06 -4.53
C ASN A 28 -6.83 18.07 -5.30
N VAL A 29 -8.00 17.78 -4.76
CA VAL A 29 -9.01 16.86 -5.35
C VAL A 29 -9.45 17.31 -6.74
N GLN A 30 -9.50 18.61 -7.00
CA GLN A 30 -9.88 19.14 -8.32
C GLN A 30 -8.85 18.78 -9.39
N ASN A 31 -7.60 18.61 -9.00
CA ASN A 31 -6.50 18.19 -9.87
C ASN A 31 -6.22 16.67 -9.77
N GLY A 32 -7.03 15.93 -9.01
CA GLY A 32 -6.84 14.50 -8.78
C GLY A 32 -6.91 13.69 -10.08
N ILE A 33 -6.01 12.73 -10.21
CA ILE A 33 -5.94 11.87 -11.39
C ILE A 33 -7.09 10.86 -11.31
N GLN A 34 -8.04 10.97 -12.22
CA GLN A 34 -9.17 10.05 -12.27
C GLN A 34 -8.72 8.67 -12.74
N MET A 35 -9.12 7.64 -12.00
CA MET A 35 -8.91 6.24 -12.38
C MET A 35 -9.96 5.80 -13.42
N GLN A 36 -9.59 4.85 -14.25
CA GLN A 36 -10.49 4.19 -15.19
C GLN A 36 -11.16 3.00 -14.51
N TRP A 37 -12.50 2.95 -14.56
CA TRP A 37 -13.25 1.76 -14.13
C TRP A 37 -13.13 0.66 -15.18
N ASN A 38 -13.00 -0.58 -14.70
CA ASN A 38 -13.02 -1.79 -15.50
C ASN A 38 -13.98 -2.80 -14.85
N GLN A 39 -14.19 -3.92 -15.54
CA GLN A 39 -15.01 -5.03 -15.05
C GLN A 39 -14.60 -5.45 -13.62
N ASP A 40 -15.58 -5.92 -12.85
CA ASP A 40 -15.44 -6.40 -11.46
C ASP A 40 -15.00 -5.33 -10.44
N ASP A 41 -15.37 -4.08 -10.70
CA ASP A 41 -15.06 -2.91 -9.86
C ASP A 41 -13.56 -2.68 -9.67
N ILE A 42 -12.78 -3.01 -10.69
CA ILE A 42 -11.34 -2.81 -10.73
C ILE A 42 -11.05 -1.43 -11.35
N TRP A 43 -10.46 -0.55 -10.55
CA TRP A 43 -10.05 0.78 -10.98
C TRP A 43 -8.57 0.80 -11.28
N THR A 44 -8.18 1.35 -12.42
CA THR A 44 -6.77 1.40 -12.87
C THR A 44 -6.34 2.81 -13.24
N VAL A 45 -5.07 3.13 -13.03
CA VAL A 45 -4.46 4.36 -13.54
C VAL A 45 -2.98 4.14 -13.84
N THR A 46 -2.54 4.72 -14.95
CA THR A 46 -1.12 4.75 -15.31
C THR A 46 -0.52 6.06 -14.85
N LEU A 47 0.54 5.99 -14.04
CA LEU A 47 1.27 7.15 -13.59
C LEU A 47 2.58 7.33 -14.36
N ASP A 48 2.88 8.58 -14.67
CA ASP A 48 4.14 8.99 -15.26
C ASP A 48 5.28 8.89 -14.24
N SER A 49 6.48 8.56 -14.71
CA SER A 49 7.67 8.51 -13.85
C SER A 49 8.01 9.86 -13.19
N CYS A 50 7.53 10.99 -13.73
CA CYS A 50 7.71 12.32 -13.13
C CYS A 50 6.87 12.54 -11.86
N CYS A 51 5.94 11.62 -11.57
CA CYS A 51 5.18 11.62 -10.33
C CYS A 51 5.84 10.75 -9.25
N LEU A 52 7.09 10.31 -9.42
CA LEU A 52 7.80 9.47 -8.44
C LEU A 52 8.92 10.25 -7.72
N PRO A 53 9.14 9.99 -6.40
CA PRO A 53 8.21 9.30 -5.50
C PRO A 53 6.99 10.19 -5.19
N MET A 54 5.84 9.58 -4.91
CA MET A 54 4.64 10.31 -4.50
C MET A 54 3.94 9.64 -3.32
N ASN A 55 3.61 10.44 -2.32
CA ASN A 55 2.64 10.08 -1.30
C ASN A 55 1.23 10.27 -1.87
N TYR A 56 0.36 9.27 -1.75
CA TYR A 56 -0.97 9.33 -2.34
C TYR A 56 -2.06 8.63 -1.51
N ARG A 57 -3.29 9.04 -1.77
CA ARG A 57 -4.53 8.43 -1.27
C ARG A 57 -5.60 8.37 -2.34
N TYR A 58 -6.56 7.48 -2.14
CA TYR A 58 -7.78 7.42 -2.95
C TYR A 58 -8.91 8.27 -2.36
N VAL A 59 -9.71 8.86 -3.25
CA VAL A 59 -10.95 9.57 -2.90
C VAL A 59 -12.05 9.23 -3.91
N VAL A 60 -13.23 8.93 -3.41
CA VAL A 60 -14.45 8.83 -4.19
C VAL A 60 -15.08 10.20 -4.30
N VAL A 61 -15.41 10.61 -5.52
CA VAL A 61 -16.06 11.90 -5.80
C VAL A 61 -17.23 11.72 -6.76
N LYS A 62 -18.15 12.69 -6.80
CA LYS A 62 -19.08 12.82 -7.92
C LYS A 62 -18.32 13.16 -9.19
N GLN A 63 -18.61 12.44 -10.27
CA GLN A 63 -17.87 12.56 -11.55
C GLN A 63 -17.89 13.98 -12.12
N VAL A 64 -19.03 14.65 -12.06
CA VAL A 64 -19.22 15.98 -12.67
C VAL A 64 -18.72 17.10 -11.76
N SER A 65 -19.15 17.14 -10.50
CA SER A 65 -18.86 18.26 -9.59
C SER A 65 -17.53 18.10 -8.84
N ARG A 66 -16.90 16.92 -8.89
CA ARG A 66 -15.75 16.57 -8.06
C ARG A 66 -16.01 16.76 -6.56
N GLN A 67 -17.29 16.76 -6.15
CA GLN A 67 -17.68 16.80 -4.74
C GLN A 67 -17.23 15.51 -4.07
N ILE A 68 -16.50 15.63 -2.96
CA ILE A 68 -16.00 14.51 -2.18
C ILE A 68 -17.17 13.73 -1.57
N ILE A 69 -17.17 12.42 -1.77
CA ILE A 69 -18.11 11.46 -1.17
C ILE A 69 -17.44 10.74 -0.01
N GLU A 70 -16.26 10.17 -0.27
CA GLU A 70 -15.55 9.32 0.69
C GLU A 70 -14.05 9.40 0.43
N TRP A 71 -13.26 9.70 1.47
CA TRP A 71 -11.84 9.40 1.45
C TRP A 71 -11.63 7.95 1.82
N GLU A 72 -10.65 7.28 1.21
CA GLU A 72 -10.29 5.95 1.70
C GLU A 72 -9.92 5.98 3.20
N ASP A 73 -10.23 4.90 3.90
CA ASP A 73 -9.74 4.69 5.26
C ASP A 73 -8.22 4.41 5.26
N GLY A 74 -7.54 4.65 6.39
CA GLY A 74 -6.17 4.17 6.59
C GLY A 74 -5.06 5.19 6.29
N VAL A 75 -3.87 4.66 6.01
CA VAL A 75 -2.62 5.44 5.89
C VAL A 75 -2.34 5.86 4.46
N THR A 76 -1.67 7.01 4.30
CA THR A 76 -1.12 7.45 3.02
C THR A 76 -0.11 6.43 2.50
N ARG A 77 -0.21 6.07 1.21
CA ARG A 77 0.73 5.17 0.54
C ARG A 77 1.85 5.93 -0.12
N VAL A 78 3.01 5.30 -0.25
CA VAL A 78 4.14 5.81 -1.02
C VAL A 78 4.24 5.03 -2.32
N PHE A 79 4.13 5.72 -3.45
CA PHE A 79 4.44 5.18 -4.76
C PHE A 79 5.89 5.51 -5.10
N ASN A 80 6.75 4.50 -5.11
CA ASN A 80 8.19 4.66 -5.35
C ASN A 80 8.75 3.57 -6.29
N SER A 81 7.92 3.03 -7.18
CA SER A 81 8.30 1.91 -8.04
C SER A 81 7.97 2.16 -9.50
N HIS A 82 8.85 1.68 -10.37
CA HIS A 82 8.60 1.58 -11.82
C HIS A 82 7.80 0.31 -12.20
N GLN A 83 7.30 -0.44 -11.21
CA GLN A 83 6.50 -1.64 -11.39
C GLN A 83 5.01 -1.36 -11.15
N ASP A 84 4.18 -2.22 -11.73
CA ASP A 84 2.75 -2.19 -11.50
C ASP A 84 2.42 -2.58 -10.06
N VAL A 85 1.44 -1.89 -9.48
CA VAL A 85 0.99 -2.07 -8.11
C VAL A 85 -0.48 -2.44 -8.11
N GLN A 86 -0.82 -3.46 -7.33
CA GLN A 86 -2.19 -3.83 -7.03
C GLN A 86 -2.46 -3.56 -5.55
N ASP A 87 -3.23 -2.52 -5.32
CA ASP A 87 -3.66 -2.04 -4.02
C ASP A 87 -4.97 -2.67 -3.57
N ILE A 88 -5.22 -2.51 -2.27
CA ILE A 88 -6.47 -2.89 -1.63
C ILE A 88 -7.00 -1.66 -0.90
N TRP A 89 -8.26 -1.32 -1.17
CA TRP A 89 -8.91 -0.14 -0.63
C TRP A 89 -8.82 -0.12 0.90
N GLY A 90 -8.26 0.95 1.46
CA GLY A 90 -8.11 1.16 2.89
C GLY A 90 -7.26 0.13 3.65
N HIS A 91 -6.46 -0.67 2.94
CA HIS A 91 -5.51 -1.61 3.53
C HIS A 91 -4.08 -1.28 3.10
N LEU A 92 -3.15 -1.51 4.02
CA LEU A 92 -1.73 -1.51 3.70
C LEU A 92 -1.37 -2.90 3.18
N ARG A 93 -0.93 -2.99 1.92
CA ARG A 93 -0.33 -4.20 1.36
C ARG A 93 1.16 -4.17 1.62
N ILE A 94 1.67 -5.20 2.28
CA ILE A 94 3.11 -5.37 2.48
C ILE A 94 3.55 -6.59 1.68
N THR A 95 4.47 -6.38 0.75
CA THR A 95 5.04 -7.43 -0.10
C THR A 95 6.48 -7.66 0.30
N LEU A 96 6.81 -8.91 0.58
CA LEU A 96 8.13 -9.30 1.05
C LEU A 96 8.69 -10.34 0.10
N LYS A 97 9.85 -10.04 -0.46
CA LYS A 97 10.56 -10.96 -1.33
C LYS A 97 11.87 -11.34 -0.67
N LEU A 98 11.90 -12.53 -0.09
CA LEU A 98 13.13 -13.12 0.45
C LEU A 98 13.82 -13.90 -0.65
N MET A 99 15.05 -13.51 -0.97
CA MET A 99 15.92 -14.25 -1.89
C MET A 99 16.87 -15.12 -1.06
N ASN A 100 16.90 -16.43 -1.32
CA ASN A 100 17.90 -17.39 -0.79
C ASN A 100 17.82 -17.76 0.71
N TYR A 101 16.62 -17.97 1.27
CA TYR A 101 16.45 -18.47 2.65
C TYR A 101 15.38 -19.57 2.74
N PRO A 102 15.68 -20.81 2.29
CA PRO A 102 14.78 -21.94 2.54
C PRO A 102 14.63 -22.17 4.05
N ASP A 103 13.42 -22.55 4.48
CA ASP A 103 13.09 -22.93 5.87
C ASP A 103 13.29 -21.84 6.94
N SER A 104 13.20 -20.57 6.55
CA SER A 104 13.29 -19.45 7.50
C SER A 104 11.92 -19.00 7.99
N ASN A 105 11.82 -18.77 9.30
CA ASN A 105 10.65 -18.18 9.92
C ASN A 105 10.77 -16.66 9.90
N LEU A 106 9.82 -16.01 9.24
CA LEU A 106 9.71 -14.57 9.24
C LEU A 106 8.71 -14.14 10.31
N THR A 107 9.18 -13.37 11.29
CA THR A 107 8.32 -12.80 12.34
C THR A 107 8.15 -11.31 12.11
N LEU A 108 6.90 -10.88 12.02
CA LEU A 108 6.53 -9.50 11.76
C LEU A 108 5.92 -8.88 13.00
N ASN A 109 6.55 -7.82 13.46
CA ASN A 109 6.07 -7.06 14.61
C ASN A 109 5.61 -5.69 14.14
N PHE A 110 4.35 -5.39 14.39
CA PHE A 110 3.71 -4.14 13.98
C PHE A 110 3.53 -3.24 15.19
N TYR A 111 4.16 -2.07 15.15
CA TYR A 111 4.11 -1.09 16.23
C TYR A 111 3.35 0.17 15.79
N THR A 112 2.61 0.78 16.72
CA THR A 112 2.09 2.14 16.54
C THR A 112 3.14 3.20 16.92
N GLN A 113 2.89 4.47 16.54
CA GLN A 113 3.63 5.63 17.06
C GLN A 113 3.70 5.72 18.61
N THR A 114 2.78 5.04 19.32
CA THR A 114 2.78 4.99 20.79
C THR A 114 3.60 3.82 21.36
N GLY A 115 4.28 3.05 20.51
CA GLY A 115 5.09 1.90 20.90
C GLY A 115 4.29 0.65 21.29
N ARG A 116 2.96 0.68 21.26
CA ARG A 116 2.13 -0.51 21.50
C ARG A 116 2.24 -1.47 20.32
N ASP A 117 2.64 -2.70 20.62
CA ASP A 117 2.55 -3.85 19.71
C ASP A 117 1.06 -4.16 19.49
N ILE A 118 0.67 -4.20 18.21
CA ILE A 118 -0.71 -4.44 17.84
C ILE A 118 -0.93 -5.94 17.67
N ARG A 119 0.00 -6.64 17.00
CA ARG A 119 -0.04 -8.07 16.68
C ARG A 119 1.33 -8.53 16.18
N SER A 120 1.81 -9.66 16.72
CA SER A 120 2.89 -10.44 16.12
C SER A 120 2.31 -11.54 15.24
N HIS A 121 2.79 -11.67 14.00
CA HIS A 121 2.48 -12.80 13.14
C HIS A 121 3.77 -13.52 12.75
N SER A 122 3.83 -14.83 13.05
CA SER A 122 4.84 -15.74 12.53
C SER A 122 4.23 -16.49 11.37
N ILE A 123 4.90 -16.45 10.22
CA ILE A 123 4.44 -17.13 9.01
C ILE A 123 5.53 -18.11 8.60
N GLU A 124 5.17 -19.38 8.54
CA GLU A 124 5.98 -20.40 7.89
C GLU A 124 5.86 -20.22 6.37
N LEU A 125 6.95 -19.84 5.73
CA LEU A 125 6.96 -19.47 4.31
C LEU A 125 7.33 -20.69 3.45
N ARG A 126 6.40 -21.15 2.62
CA ARG A 126 6.63 -22.22 1.62
C ARG A 126 6.54 -21.71 0.18
N GLU A 127 7.16 -20.57 -0.10
CA GLU A 127 7.14 -19.79 -1.36
C GLU A 127 6.03 -18.73 -1.44
N ASN A 128 6.44 -17.47 -1.64
CA ASN A 128 5.63 -16.25 -1.84
C ASN A 128 4.41 -16.07 -0.90
N ALA A 129 4.60 -15.42 0.27
CA ALA A 129 3.49 -15.02 1.13
C ALA A 129 3.09 -13.55 0.94
N HIS A 130 1.79 -13.30 0.96
CA HIS A 130 1.19 -11.97 1.02
C HIS A 130 0.44 -11.80 2.33
N LEU A 131 0.58 -10.63 2.97
CA LEU A 131 -0.15 -10.31 4.19
C LEU A 131 -0.93 -9.02 4.03
N LEU A 132 -2.15 -9.03 4.55
CA LEU A 132 -3.08 -7.91 4.49
C LEU A 132 -3.36 -7.41 5.89
N PHE A 133 -3.13 -6.12 6.11
CA PHE A 133 -3.40 -5.47 7.38
C PHE A 133 -4.40 -4.33 7.22
N ARG A 134 -5.42 -4.34 8.07
CA ARG A 134 -6.35 -3.21 8.23
C ARG A 134 -5.93 -2.44 9.47
N SER A 135 -5.41 -1.23 9.29
CA SER A 135 -5.05 -0.35 10.41
C SER A 135 -5.52 1.07 10.14
N ARG A 136 -6.06 1.72 11.18
CA ARG A 136 -6.40 3.15 11.20
C ARG A 136 -5.25 4.03 11.70
N ILE A 137 -4.06 3.45 11.90
CA ILE A 137 -2.93 4.07 12.61
C ILE A 137 -1.67 3.95 11.75
N ASN A 138 -0.80 4.96 11.81
CA ASN A 138 0.56 4.91 11.28
C ASN A 138 1.33 3.72 11.91
N LEU A 139 1.72 2.78 11.06
CA LEU A 139 2.46 1.58 11.46
C LEU A 139 3.95 1.80 11.24
N PHE A 140 4.76 1.51 12.25
CA PHE A 140 6.17 1.20 12.08
C PHE A 140 6.30 -0.31 11.98
N ILE A 141 7.06 -0.79 11.00
CA ILE A 141 7.25 -2.22 10.77
C ILE A 141 8.71 -2.55 11.02
N ASN A 142 8.96 -3.34 12.07
CA ASN A 142 10.26 -3.95 12.30
C ASN A 142 10.20 -5.43 11.88
N TRP A 143 11.23 -5.88 11.18
CA TRP A 143 11.35 -7.23 10.66
C TRP A 143 12.49 -7.93 11.39
N LEU A 144 12.25 -9.12 11.92
CA LEU A 144 13.29 -10.01 12.42
C LEU A 144 13.26 -11.29 11.61
N ILE A 145 14.37 -11.58 10.91
CA ILE A 145 14.59 -12.86 10.25
C ILE A 145 15.37 -13.73 11.22
N ASN A 146 14.71 -14.71 11.84
CA ASN A 146 15.40 -15.75 12.59
C ASN A 146 15.70 -16.90 11.64
N THR A 147 16.94 -16.96 11.17
CA THR A 147 17.46 -18.15 10.48
C THR A 147 17.78 -19.21 11.54
N ASN A 148 17.52 -20.49 11.21
CA ASN A 148 17.92 -21.60 12.08
C ASN A 148 19.41 -21.48 12.45
N PRO A 149 19.80 -21.70 13.72
CA PRO A 149 21.08 -21.26 14.28
C PRO A 149 22.26 -22.18 13.91
N THR A 150 22.37 -22.59 12.64
CA THR A 150 23.56 -23.30 12.16
C THR A 150 24.52 -22.43 11.38
N LYS A 151 24.15 -21.21 10.94
CA LYS A 151 25.09 -20.28 10.31
C LYS A 151 24.81 -18.81 10.64
N SER A 152 25.65 -18.26 11.51
CA SER A 152 25.95 -16.84 11.75
C SER A 152 24.78 -15.86 11.72
N GLY A 153 24.30 -15.51 12.91
CA GLY A 153 23.38 -14.39 13.12
C GLY A 153 23.96 -13.09 12.58
N LYS A 154 23.13 -12.37 11.83
CA LYS A 154 23.28 -10.95 11.57
C LYS A 154 21.96 -10.29 11.92
N GLU A 155 21.94 -9.54 13.01
CA GLU A 155 20.92 -8.52 13.24
C GLU A 155 21.12 -7.43 12.18
N VAL A 156 20.08 -7.17 11.39
CA VAL A 156 20.01 -5.97 10.57
C VAL A 156 18.88 -5.13 11.14
N VAL A 157 19.26 -4.17 11.98
CA VAL A 157 18.39 -3.08 12.43
C VAL A 157 18.47 -1.99 11.37
N CYS A 158 17.34 -1.56 10.82
CA CYS A 158 17.28 -0.36 9.98
C CYS A 158 16.04 0.48 10.36
N VAL A 159 16.31 1.79 10.40
CA VAL A 159 15.49 2.92 10.89
C VAL A 159 14.26 3.19 10.02
#